data_AF-A0AAI9VA37-F1
#
_entry.id   AF-A0AAI9VA37-F1
#
_cell.length_a   1.000
_cell.length_b   1.000
_cell.length_c   1.000
_cell.angle_alpha   90.00
_cell.angle_beta   90.00
_cell.angle_gamma   90.00
#
_symmetry.space_group_name_H-M   'P 1'
#
loop_
_entity.id
_entity.type
_entity.pdbx_description
1 polymer ?
#
loop_
_entity_poly.entity_id
_entity_poly.type
_entity_poly.pdbx_seq_one_letter_code
_entity_poly.pdbx_strand_id
1 'polypeptide(L)'
;MKRRSEQARAVISVLKSLPADSMEVQAELSGIEYSLEETKGTQVSLKDVLKMGEDKLLYRFCLCMSLQFFQQMAGSNLVSVYAPILFQQGLGLSSQYSRILSGGTLTWKFFASFIAFFTIDRFGRRAAFIVSGAGMSLCMIALAIATSFGTDNYPAQIAAAFFIFLYNTWIPIGLMGANYLYCTEVAPLRLRMAMSSISTANRWLFNFLVIMVTPVALNTIGWRYYIVYAVIAAAMPVTVYFFFPETTGRNLEEIDLLFRESPSWMATVKYAKTRPIAMPQEFNSEKGENADHLEGA
;
A
#
# COMPACT_ATOMS: atom_id res chain seq x y z
N MET A 1 17.80 -26.60 18.74
CA MET A 1 16.40 -26.28 18.33
C MET A 1 15.36 -26.84 19.31
N LYS A 2 15.46 -28.10 19.78
CA LYS A 2 14.51 -28.73 20.72
C LYS A 2 14.01 -27.85 21.89
N ARG A 3 14.93 -27.17 22.60
CA ARG A 3 14.60 -26.29 23.74
C ARG A 3 13.75 -25.06 23.37
N ARG A 4 13.78 -24.64 22.10
CA ARG A 4 12.95 -23.53 21.58
C ARG A 4 11.57 -24.02 21.11
N SER A 5 11.46 -25.25 20.60
CA SER A 5 10.18 -25.84 20.20
C SER A 5 9.26 -26.07 21.40
N GLU A 6 9.79 -26.48 22.56
CA GLU A 6 9.01 -26.60 23.81
C GLU A 6 8.52 -25.23 24.32
N GLN A 7 9.37 -24.20 24.26
CA GLN A 7 8.97 -22.83 24.60
C GLN A 7 7.90 -22.29 23.66
N ALA A 8 8.06 -22.51 22.35
CA ALA A 8 7.07 -22.14 21.35
C ALA A 8 5.73 -22.83 21.61
N ARG A 9 5.74 -24.14 21.91
CA ARG A 9 4.52 -24.89 22.29
C ARG A 9 3.82 -24.30 23.52
N ALA A 10 4.58 -23.95 24.56
CA ALA A 10 4.04 -23.33 25.77
C ALA A 10 3.40 -21.95 25.47
N VAL A 11 4.03 -21.14 24.61
CA VAL A 11 3.49 -19.84 24.20
C VAL A 11 2.23 -19.99 23.36
N ILE A 12 2.21 -20.88 22.37
CA ILE A 12 1.04 -21.12 21.51
C ILE A 12 -0.15 -21.65 22.34
N SER A 13 0.12 -22.56 23.27
CA SER A 13 -0.84 -23.08 24.27
C SER A 13 -1.52 -21.95 25.04
N VAL A 14 -0.73 -21.02 25.60
CA VAL A 14 -1.27 -19.85 26.32
C VAL A 14 -2.04 -18.92 25.38
N LEU A 15 -1.51 -18.66 24.18
CA LEU A 15 -2.12 -17.73 23.21
C LEU A 15 -3.50 -18.21 22.75
N LYS A 16 -3.65 -19.53 22.54
CA LYS A 16 -4.92 -20.15 22.14
C LYS A 16 -5.81 -20.56 23.31
N SER A 17 -5.33 -20.43 24.54
CA SER A 17 -6.01 -20.93 25.74
C SER A 17 -6.38 -22.42 25.63
N LEU A 18 -5.49 -23.22 25.04
CA LEU A 18 -5.66 -24.65 24.82
C LEU A 18 -4.54 -25.45 25.51
N PRO A 19 -4.75 -26.72 25.89
CA PRO A 19 -3.68 -27.56 26.39
C PRO A 19 -2.52 -27.67 25.39
N ALA A 20 -1.29 -27.77 25.90
CA ALA A 20 -0.07 -27.87 25.09
C ALA A 20 -0.05 -29.08 24.15
N ASP A 21 -0.80 -30.13 24.49
CA ASP A 21 -0.91 -31.37 23.72
C ASP A 21 -2.13 -31.39 22.78
N SER A 22 -2.88 -30.30 22.67
CA SER A 22 -4.02 -30.23 21.75
C SER A 22 -3.56 -30.32 20.29
N MET A 23 -4.38 -30.99 19.47
CA MET A 23 -4.11 -31.20 18.05
C MET A 23 -3.88 -29.87 17.30
N GLU A 24 -4.61 -28.81 17.67
CA GLU A 24 -4.46 -27.48 17.08
C GLU A 24 -3.09 -26.84 17.39
N VAL A 25 -2.60 -26.96 18.63
CA VAL A 25 -1.30 -26.42 19.03
C VAL A 25 -0.17 -27.18 18.33
N GLN A 26 -0.29 -28.50 18.20
CA GLN A 26 0.69 -29.32 17.49
C GLN A 26 0.70 -29.04 15.98
N ALA A 27 -0.48 -28.88 15.37
CA ALA A 27 -0.60 -28.55 13.94
C ALA A 27 0.05 -27.19 13.63
N GLU A 28 -0.20 -26.18 14.47
CA GLU A 28 0.40 -24.85 14.29
C GLU A 28 1.91 -24.85 14.51
N LEU A 29 2.40 -25.53 15.54
CA LEU A 29 3.84 -25.68 15.78
C LEU A 29 4.53 -26.35 14.58
N SER A 30 3.93 -27.40 14.04
CA SER A 30 4.44 -28.12 12.87
C SER A 30 4.45 -27.23 11.62
N GLY A 31 3.41 -26.41 11.41
CA GLY A 31 3.36 -25.44 10.31
C GLY A 31 4.43 -24.35 10.40
N ILE A 32 4.75 -23.89 11.61
CA ILE A 32 5.84 -22.92 11.85
C ILE A 32 7.21 -23.57 11.57
N GLU A 33 7.43 -24.81 12.02
CA GLU A 33 8.68 -25.53 11.78
C GLU A 33 8.88 -25.76 10.27
N TYR A 34 7.84 -26.17 9.55
CA TYR A 34 7.86 -26.31 8.08
C TYR A 34 8.22 -25.00 7.38
N SER A 35 7.57 -23.89 7.75
CA SER A 35 7.84 -22.56 7.17
C SER A 35 9.29 -22.10 7.41
N LEU A 36 9.86 -22.45 8.58
CA LEU A 36 11.25 -22.15 8.92
C LEU A 36 12.24 -22.99 8.11
N GLU A 37 11.94 -24.26 7.86
CA GLU A 37 12.77 -25.13 7.02
C GLU A 37 12.79 -24.66 5.57
N GLU A 38 11.64 -24.27 5.02
CA GLU A 38 11.57 -23.69 3.68
C GLU A 38 12.41 -22.39 3.56
N THR A 39 12.40 -21.58 4.61
CA THR A 39 13.17 -20.32 4.65
C THR A 39 14.68 -20.56 4.79
N LYS A 40 15.11 -21.62 5.48
CA LYS A 40 16.54 -21.95 5.65
C LYS A 40 17.20 -22.44 4.37
N GLY A 41 16.47 -23.12 3.49
CA GLY A 41 17.00 -23.66 2.24
C GLY A 41 17.35 -22.60 1.19
N THR A 42 16.86 -21.37 1.34
CA THR A 42 16.96 -20.35 0.29
C THR A 42 17.53 -19.03 0.82
N GLN A 43 18.86 -18.94 0.92
CA GLN A 43 19.52 -17.64 1.12
C GLN A 43 19.46 -16.83 -0.18
N VAL A 44 18.32 -16.21 -0.46
CA VAL A 44 18.17 -15.28 -1.58
C VAL A 44 18.94 -13.99 -1.23
N SER A 45 19.87 -13.58 -2.10
CA SER A 45 20.61 -12.35 -1.90
C SER A 45 19.70 -11.15 -2.21
N LEU A 46 19.85 -10.04 -1.50
CA LEU A 46 19.13 -8.80 -1.83
C LEU A 46 19.38 -8.31 -3.26
N LYS A 47 20.51 -8.72 -3.86
CA LYS A 47 20.81 -8.44 -5.28
C LYS A 47 19.88 -9.17 -6.25
N ASP A 48 19.31 -10.30 -5.85
CA ASP A 48 18.40 -11.09 -6.69
C ASP A 48 17.04 -10.41 -6.88
N VAL A 49 16.67 -9.48 -5.98
CA VAL A 49 15.49 -8.63 -6.13
C VAL A 49 15.54 -7.84 -7.44
N LEU A 50 16.73 -7.50 -7.93
CA LEU A 50 16.90 -6.73 -9.17
C LEU A 50 16.88 -7.60 -10.43
N LYS A 51 16.77 -8.92 -10.32
CA LYS A 51 16.75 -9.83 -11.46
C LYS A 51 15.32 -10.05 -11.94
N MET A 52 15.13 -10.04 -13.26
CA MET A 52 13.89 -10.45 -13.90
C MET A 52 13.95 -11.96 -14.21
N GLY A 53 13.88 -12.77 -13.17
CA GLY A 53 13.81 -14.24 -13.27
C GLY A 53 12.38 -14.76 -13.39
N GLU A 54 12.18 -16.06 -13.16
CA GLU A 54 10.85 -16.72 -13.19
C GLU A 54 9.84 -16.02 -12.27
N ASP A 55 10.27 -15.66 -11.05
CA ASP A 55 9.44 -15.01 -10.04
C ASP A 55 9.18 -13.52 -10.29
N LYS A 56 9.77 -12.96 -11.36
CA LYS A 56 9.62 -11.56 -11.77
C LYS A 56 9.88 -10.58 -10.62
N LEU A 57 10.93 -10.85 -9.83
CA LEU A 57 11.25 -10.12 -8.59
C LEU A 57 11.43 -8.62 -8.82
N LEU A 58 12.12 -8.22 -9.89
CA LEU A 58 12.30 -6.81 -10.23
C LEU A 58 10.95 -6.11 -10.46
N TYR A 59 10.04 -6.75 -11.19
CA TYR A 59 8.70 -6.22 -11.41
C TYR A 59 7.91 -6.09 -10.11
N ARG A 60 7.89 -7.14 -9.28
CA ARG A 60 7.24 -7.13 -7.95
C ARG A 60 7.81 -6.02 -7.07
N PHE A 61 9.13 -5.83 -7.10
CA PHE A 61 9.81 -4.76 -6.38
C PHE A 61 9.45 -3.37 -6.91
N CYS A 62 9.39 -3.17 -8.23
CA CYS A 62 8.94 -1.92 -8.84
C CYS A 62 7.48 -1.59 -8.48
N LEU A 63 6.59 -2.58 -8.35
CA LEU A 63 5.21 -2.37 -7.87
C LEU A 63 5.22 -1.79 -6.45
N CYS A 64 5.97 -2.40 -5.53
CA CYS A 64 6.10 -1.89 -4.15
C CYS A 64 6.68 -0.46 -4.11
N MET A 65 7.79 -0.24 -4.83
CA MET A 65 8.49 1.05 -4.85
C MET A 65 7.63 2.17 -5.45
N SER A 66 6.98 1.91 -6.60
CA SER A 66 6.10 2.88 -7.25
C SER A 66 4.89 3.22 -6.37
N LEU A 67 4.30 2.23 -5.69
CA LEU A 67 3.15 2.46 -4.83
C LEU A 67 3.50 3.38 -3.64
N GLN A 68 4.64 3.15 -2.98
CA GLN A 68 5.09 4.02 -1.89
C GLN A 68 5.58 5.39 -2.39
N PHE A 69 6.13 5.46 -3.60
CA PHE A 69 6.42 6.73 -4.26
C PHE A 69 5.14 7.54 -4.46
N PHE A 70 4.10 6.96 -5.04
CA PHE A 70 2.83 7.65 -5.27
C PHE A 70 2.15 8.07 -3.97
N GLN A 71 2.18 7.23 -2.93
CA GLN A 71 1.66 7.57 -1.61
C GLN A 71 2.20 8.91 -1.11
N GLN A 72 3.49 9.14 -1.31
CA GLN A 72 4.16 10.33 -0.85
C GLN A 72 4.03 11.50 -1.84
N MET A 73 4.30 11.23 -3.12
CA MET A 73 4.38 12.23 -4.19
C MET A 73 3.01 12.64 -4.75
N ALA A 74 1.92 11.98 -4.36
CA ALA A 74 0.56 12.45 -4.60
C ALA A 74 0.10 13.53 -3.60
N GLY A 75 0.96 13.93 -2.65
CA GLY A 75 0.75 15.11 -1.79
C GLY A 75 0.26 14.81 -0.38
N SER A 76 0.35 13.55 0.08
CA SER A 76 -0.17 13.18 1.40
C SER A 76 0.46 13.99 2.53
N ASN A 77 1.77 14.23 2.49
CA ASN A 77 2.42 15.07 3.50
C ASN A 77 2.20 16.56 3.28
N LEU A 78 2.06 17.02 2.03
CA LEU A 78 1.73 18.42 1.76
C LEU A 78 0.44 18.79 2.50
N VAL A 79 -0.64 18.03 2.28
CA VAL A 79 -1.94 18.35 2.86
C VAL A 79 -1.98 18.10 4.37
N SER A 80 -1.35 17.02 4.87
CA SER A 80 -1.41 16.71 6.31
C SER A 80 -0.50 17.59 7.17
N VAL A 81 0.72 17.93 6.71
CA VAL A 81 1.69 18.69 7.51
C VAL A 81 1.53 20.19 7.30
N TYR A 82 1.28 20.61 6.05
CA TYR A 82 1.22 22.02 5.71
C TYR A 82 -0.22 22.58 5.70
N ALA A 83 -1.25 21.81 6.06
CA ALA A 83 -2.64 22.29 6.16
C ALA A 83 -2.76 23.69 6.79
N PRO A 84 -2.13 24.02 7.93
CA PRO A 84 -2.23 25.36 8.51
C PRO A 84 -1.69 26.46 7.58
N ILE A 85 -0.59 26.16 6.88
CA ILE A 85 0.03 27.07 5.90
C ILE A 85 -0.86 27.19 4.66
N LEU A 86 -1.47 26.09 4.20
CA LEU A 86 -2.39 26.11 3.06
C LEU A 86 -3.62 26.99 3.36
N PHE A 87 -4.18 26.87 4.56
CA PHE A 87 -5.30 27.72 5.00
C PHE A 87 -4.89 29.18 5.21
N GLN A 88 -3.72 29.43 5.81
CA GLN A 88 -3.28 30.78 6.14
C GLN A 88 -2.77 31.55 4.91
N GLN A 89 -1.82 30.97 4.18
CA GLN A 89 -1.18 31.63 3.03
C GLN A 89 -1.97 31.43 1.74
N GLY A 90 -2.60 30.28 1.56
CA GLY A 90 -3.40 30.01 0.37
C GLY A 90 -4.75 30.74 0.38
N LEU A 91 -5.38 30.87 1.55
CA LEU A 91 -6.74 31.42 1.67
C LEU A 91 -6.81 32.74 2.47
N GLY A 92 -5.70 33.23 3.01
CA GLY A 92 -5.68 34.47 3.79
C GLY A 92 -6.40 34.36 5.15
N LEU A 93 -6.65 33.15 5.65
CA LEU A 93 -7.35 32.94 6.92
C LEU A 93 -6.47 33.33 8.10
N SER A 94 -7.10 33.73 9.22
CA SER A 94 -6.36 34.01 10.46
C SER A 94 -5.62 32.76 10.94
N SER A 95 -4.52 32.97 11.67
CA SER A 95 -3.71 31.87 12.23
C SER A 95 -4.53 30.97 13.17
N GLN A 96 -5.53 31.52 13.88
CA GLN A 96 -6.42 30.75 14.74
C GLN A 96 -7.35 29.85 13.93
N TYR A 97 -8.05 30.40 12.94
CA TYR A 97 -8.96 29.61 12.10
C TYR A 97 -8.22 28.53 11.31
N SER A 98 -7.03 28.86 10.79
CA SER A 98 -6.19 27.91 10.04
C SER A 98 -5.79 26.70 10.89
N ARG A 99 -5.44 26.91 12.17
CA ARG A 99 -5.11 25.81 13.10
C ARG A 99 -6.34 24.98 13.46
N ILE A 100 -7.49 25.61 13.71
CA ILE A 100 -8.74 24.91 14.01
C ILE A 100 -9.17 24.04 12.83
N LEU A 101 -9.18 24.59 11.61
CA LEU A 101 -9.51 23.85 10.39
C LEU A 101 -8.53 22.70 10.15
N SER A 102 -7.23 22.93 10.37
CA SER A 102 -6.23 21.86 10.25
C SER A 102 -6.50 20.72 11.22
N GLY A 103 -6.80 21.01 12.49
CA GLY A 103 -7.24 20.01 13.46
C GLY A 103 -8.47 19.25 12.96
N GLY A 104 -9.49 19.98 12.49
CA GLY A 104 -10.71 19.40 11.91
C GLY A 104 -10.45 18.48 10.71
N THR A 105 -9.55 18.85 9.80
CA THR A 105 -9.20 18.01 8.63
C THR A 105 -8.53 16.71 9.03
N LEU A 106 -7.69 16.72 10.06
CA LEU A 106 -7.01 15.51 10.56
C LEU A 106 -7.97 14.62 11.34
N THR A 107 -8.87 15.21 12.15
CA THR A 107 -9.97 14.47 12.79
C THR A 107 -10.89 13.84 11.74
N TRP A 108 -11.21 14.57 10.67
CA TRP A 108 -11.97 14.03 9.55
C TRP A 108 -11.23 12.88 8.85
N LYS A 109 -9.92 13.02 8.61
CA LYS A 109 -9.09 11.95 8.05
C LYS A 109 -9.16 10.67 8.89
N PHE A 110 -9.14 10.80 10.21
CA PHE A 110 -9.32 9.67 11.12
C PHE A 110 -10.67 8.97 10.89
N PHE A 111 -11.78 9.72 10.80
CA PHE A 111 -13.09 9.13 10.50
C PHE A 111 -13.15 8.50 9.10
N ALA A 112 -12.60 9.15 8.08
CA ALA A 112 -12.54 8.61 6.73
C ALA A 112 -11.75 7.30 6.64
N SER A 113 -10.86 7.03 7.59
CA SER A 113 -10.10 5.77 7.65
C SER A 113 -10.98 4.56 7.93
N PHE A 114 -12.12 4.72 8.59
CA PHE A 114 -13.08 3.63 8.76
C PHE A 114 -13.77 3.25 7.45
N ILE A 115 -13.94 4.19 6.52
CA ILE A 115 -14.48 3.89 5.18
C ILE A 115 -13.55 2.89 4.49
N ALA A 116 -12.23 3.16 4.53
CA ALA A 116 -11.22 2.30 3.93
C ALA A 116 -11.32 0.85 4.43
N PHE A 117 -11.50 0.67 5.73
CA PHE A 117 -11.65 -0.64 6.38
C PHE A 117 -12.78 -1.47 5.76
N PHE A 118 -13.95 -0.89 5.52
CA PHE A 118 -15.08 -1.61 4.92
C PHE A 118 -14.95 -1.78 3.40
N THR A 119 -14.23 -0.89 2.72
CA THR A 119 -14.16 -0.88 1.26
C THR A 119 -13.06 -1.77 0.68
N ILE A 120 -11.92 -1.92 1.37
CA ILE A 120 -10.71 -2.52 0.80
C ILE A 120 -10.91 -3.99 0.41
N ASP A 121 -11.54 -4.78 1.28
CA ASP A 121 -11.75 -6.20 1.04
C ASP A 121 -12.93 -6.47 0.09
N ARG A 122 -13.87 -5.53 -0.02
CA ARG A 122 -15.04 -5.68 -0.88
C ARG A 122 -14.80 -5.27 -2.33
N PHE A 123 -14.03 -4.21 -2.56
CA PHE A 123 -13.87 -3.64 -3.90
C PHE A 123 -12.57 -4.03 -4.62
N GLY A 124 -11.58 -4.58 -3.91
CA GLY A 124 -10.28 -4.86 -4.52
C GLY A 124 -9.21 -3.83 -4.17
N ARG A 125 -7.95 -4.27 -4.13
CA ARG A 125 -6.82 -3.35 -3.90
C ARG A 125 -6.65 -2.43 -5.11
N ARG A 126 -6.78 -2.96 -6.33
CA ARG A 126 -6.61 -2.20 -7.58
C ARG A 126 -7.64 -1.09 -7.73
N ALA A 127 -8.91 -1.39 -7.42
CA ALA A 127 -9.99 -0.41 -7.46
C ALA A 127 -9.78 0.69 -6.42
N ALA A 128 -9.40 0.32 -5.19
CA ALA A 128 -9.12 1.28 -4.11
C ALA A 128 -8.02 2.28 -4.49
N PHE A 129 -6.92 1.80 -5.09
CA PHE A 129 -5.84 2.68 -5.56
C PHE A 129 -6.30 3.59 -6.71
N ILE A 130 -7.02 3.07 -7.72
CA ILE A 130 -7.51 3.89 -8.84
C ILE A 130 -8.44 5.00 -8.36
N VAL A 131 -9.42 4.65 -7.51
CA VAL A 131 -10.39 5.60 -6.96
C VAL A 131 -9.72 6.65 -6.09
N SER A 132 -8.82 6.22 -5.20
CA SER A 132 -8.04 7.12 -4.35
C SER A 132 -7.19 8.08 -5.17
N GLY A 133 -6.48 7.58 -6.19
CA GLY A 133 -5.66 8.37 -7.11
C GLY A 133 -6.44 9.42 -7.87
N ALA A 134 -7.56 9.01 -8.48
CA ALA A 134 -8.43 9.90 -9.24
C ALA A 134 -9.03 10.98 -8.33
N GLY A 135 -9.54 10.60 -7.16
CA GLY A 135 -10.10 11.53 -6.18
C GLY A 135 -9.08 12.55 -5.68
N MET A 136 -7.87 12.11 -5.35
CA MET A 136 -6.77 12.99 -4.95
C MET A 136 -6.36 13.95 -6.08
N SER A 137 -6.25 13.46 -7.31
CA SER A 137 -5.90 14.29 -8.46
C SER A 137 -6.95 15.39 -8.70
N LEU A 138 -8.24 15.03 -8.69
CA LEU A 138 -9.34 16.00 -8.83
C LEU A 138 -9.30 17.07 -7.72
N CYS A 139 -9.06 16.66 -6.48
CA CYS A 139 -8.93 17.62 -5.37
C CYS A 139 -7.72 18.54 -5.54
N MET A 140 -6.58 18.03 -6.02
CA MET A 140 -5.38 18.84 -6.27
C MET A 140 -5.59 19.83 -7.44
N ILE A 141 -6.29 19.43 -8.50
CA ILE A 141 -6.69 20.32 -9.60
C ILE A 141 -7.60 21.42 -9.07
N ALA A 142 -8.62 21.05 -8.29
CA ALA A 142 -9.55 22.01 -7.72
C ALA A 142 -8.85 22.98 -6.75
N LEU A 143 -7.89 22.50 -5.96
CA LEU A 143 -7.05 23.34 -5.10
C LEU A 143 -6.18 24.30 -5.90
N ALA A 144 -5.56 23.84 -6.99
CA ALA A 144 -4.79 24.70 -7.89
C ALA A 144 -5.66 25.83 -8.45
N ILE A 145 -6.88 25.51 -8.91
CA ILE A 145 -7.82 26.49 -9.46
C ILE A 145 -8.30 27.45 -8.37
N ALA A 146 -8.77 26.94 -7.23
CA ALA A 146 -9.33 27.75 -6.15
C ALA A 146 -8.29 28.73 -5.58
N THR A 147 -7.03 28.30 -5.44
CA THR A 147 -5.94 29.16 -4.94
C THR A 147 -5.36 30.09 -6.01
N SER A 148 -5.74 29.96 -7.28
CA SER A 148 -5.30 30.87 -8.35
C SER A 148 -6.02 32.22 -8.37
N PHE A 149 -7.23 32.29 -7.80
CA PHE A 149 -8.07 33.50 -7.78
C PHE A 149 -7.65 34.55 -6.73
N GLY A 150 -6.56 34.31 -6.00
CA GLY A 150 -6.10 35.18 -4.93
C GLY A 150 -6.92 35.06 -3.63
N THR A 151 -6.50 35.77 -2.60
CA THR A 151 -7.08 35.67 -1.25
C THR A 151 -8.37 36.47 -1.07
N ASP A 152 -8.77 37.31 -2.02
CA ASP A 152 -9.95 38.18 -1.85
C ASP A 152 -11.26 37.48 -2.25
N ASN A 153 -11.18 36.30 -2.87
CA ASN A 153 -12.33 35.55 -3.34
C ASN A 153 -12.83 34.56 -2.27
N TYR A 154 -13.77 35.02 -1.43
CA TYR A 154 -14.35 34.22 -0.35
C TYR A 154 -14.97 32.88 -0.82
N PRO A 155 -15.76 32.81 -1.91
CA PRO A 155 -16.22 31.53 -2.46
C PRO A 155 -15.10 30.55 -2.82
N ALA A 156 -14.00 31.04 -3.40
CA ALA A 156 -12.85 30.19 -3.73
C ALA A 156 -12.17 29.64 -2.46
N GLN A 157 -12.13 30.41 -1.37
CA GLN A 157 -11.63 29.93 -0.09
C GLN A 157 -12.47 28.78 0.48
N ILE A 158 -13.79 28.90 0.44
CA ILE A 158 -14.70 27.83 0.87
C ILE A 158 -14.48 26.58 0.03
N ALA A 159 -14.38 26.73 -1.30
CA ALA A 159 -14.12 25.61 -2.20
C ALA A 159 -12.80 24.92 -1.87
N ALA A 160 -11.71 25.67 -1.69
CA ALA A 160 -10.41 25.12 -1.32
C ALA A 160 -10.47 24.36 0.01
N ALA A 161 -11.13 24.92 1.04
CA ALA A 161 -11.31 24.22 2.30
C ALA A 161 -12.07 22.90 2.13
N PHE A 162 -13.16 22.90 1.38
CA PHE A 162 -13.92 21.70 1.05
C PHE A 162 -13.05 20.64 0.35
N PHE A 163 -12.26 21.03 -0.66
CA PHE A 163 -11.39 20.10 -1.38
C PHE A 163 -10.23 19.57 -0.53
N ILE A 164 -9.76 20.30 0.49
CA ILE A 164 -8.81 19.77 1.48
C ILE A 164 -9.46 18.66 2.32
N PHE A 165 -10.69 18.86 2.80
CA PHE A 165 -11.43 17.81 3.52
C PHE A 165 -11.68 16.60 2.64
N LEU A 166 -12.12 16.83 1.39
CA LEU A 166 -12.38 15.77 0.43
C LEU A 166 -11.11 14.98 0.07
N TYR A 167 -9.97 15.66 -0.09
CA TYR A 167 -8.67 15.01 -0.29
C TYR A 167 -8.30 14.08 0.89
N ASN A 168 -8.57 14.51 2.12
CA ASN A 168 -8.38 13.70 3.32
C ASN A 168 -9.36 12.52 3.43
N THR A 169 -10.45 12.50 2.65
CA THR A 169 -11.31 11.32 2.47
C THR A 169 -10.69 10.30 1.51
N TRP A 170 -10.09 10.77 0.40
CA TRP A 170 -9.57 9.90 -0.65
C TRP A 170 -8.27 9.19 -0.29
N ILE A 171 -7.38 9.82 0.49
CA ILE A 171 -6.11 9.18 0.89
C ILE A 171 -6.35 7.87 1.66
N PRO A 172 -7.11 7.86 2.77
CA PRO A 172 -7.25 6.66 3.59
C PRO A 172 -7.78 5.45 2.83
N ILE A 173 -8.69 5.68 1.86
CA ILE A 173 -9.32 4.63 1.06
C ILE A 173 -8.30 3.76 0.32
N GLY A 174 -7.21 4.34 -0.19
CA GLY A 174 -6.23 3.60 -1.00
C GLY A 174 -4.79 3.63 -0.48
N LEU A 175 -4.31 4.72 0.11
CA LEU A 175 -2.88 4.93 0.32
C LEU A 175 -2.45 5.05 1.78
N MET A 176 -3.27 4.55 2.70
CA MET A 176 -2.93 4.55 4.12
C MET A 176 -2.67 3.16 4.70
N GLY A 177 -3.52 2.18 4.41
CA GLY A 177 -3.33 0.78 4.81
C GLY A 177 -3.07 -0.14 3.61
N ALA A 178 -3.89 -0.01 2.57
CA ALA A 178 -3.87 -0.89 1.41
C ALA A 178 -2.51 -0.93 0.69
N ASN A 179 -1.77 0.19 0.67
CA ASN A 179 -0.45 0.26 0.07
C ASN A 179 0.57 -0.65 0.78
N TYR A 180 0.54 -0.71 2.11
CA TYR A 180 1.42 -1.59 2.88
C TYR A 180 1.03 -3.04 2.71
N LEU A 181 -0.28 -3.32 2.79
CA LEU A 181 -0.82 -4.66 2.61
C LEU A 181 -0.44 -5.22 1.23
N TYR A 182 -0.66 -4.45 0.17
CA TYR A 182 -0.31 -4.84 -1.19
C TYR A 182 1.20 -5.11 -1.37
N CYS A 183 2.07 -4.30 -0.75
CA CYS A 183 3.51 -4.55 -0.80
C CYS A 183 3.88 -5.91 -0.17
N THR A 184 3.18 -6.31 0.90
CA THR A 184 3.41 -7.61 1.54
C THR A 184 2.79 -8.77 0.76
N GLU A 185 1.62 -8.57 0.14
CA GLU A 185 0.96 -9.57 -0.71
C GLU A 185 1.79 -9.87 -1.96
N VAL A 186 2.29 -8.82 -2.62
CA VAL A 186 3.08 -8.96 -3.84
C VAL A 186 4.49 -9.47 -3.54
N ALA A 187 5.08 -9.24 -2.37
CA ALA A 187 6.43 -9.73 -2.10
C ALA A 187 6.43 -11.24 -1.74
N PRO A 188 7.35 -12.04 -2.35
CA PRO A 188 7.44 -13.47 -2.07
C PRO A 188 7.89 -13.70 -0.63
N LEU A 189 7.46 -14.79 -0.02
CA LEU A 189 7.64 -15.08 1.41
C LEU A 189 9.07 -14.83 1.90
N ARG A 190 10.05 -15.29 1.11
CA ARG A 190 11.50 -15.24 1.40
C ARG A 190 12.08 -13.82 1.39
N LEU A 191 11.53 -12.92 0.57
CA LEU A 191 12.00 -11.53 0.42
C LEU A 191 11.00 -10.51 0.96
N ARG A 192 9.88 -10.95 1.51
CA ARG A 192 8.76 -10.10 1.93
C ARG A 192 9.21 -9.01 2.89
N MET A 193 9.96 -9.39 3.91
CA MET A 193 10.53 -8.45 4.88
C MET A 193 11.44 -7.43 4.20
N ALA A 194 12.41 -7.90 3.42
CA ALA A 194 13.38 -7.03 2.75
C ALA A 194 12.72 -6.04 1.78
N MET A 195 11.86 -6.53 0.88
CA MET A 195 11.15 -5.69 -0.11
C MET A 195 10.24 -4.68 0.58
N SER A 196 9.51 -5.09 1.63
CA SER A 196 8.62 -4.19 2.37
C SER A 196 9.39 -3.11 3.15
N SER A 197 10.52 -3.47 3.75
CA SER A 197 11.39 -2.51 4.45
C SER A 197 12.01 -1.50 3.49
N ILE A 198 12.55 -1.94 2.35
CA ILE A 198 13.14 -1.05 1.34
C ILE A 198 12.07 -0.12 0.74
N SER A 199 10.88 -0.66 0.45
CA SER A 199 9.74 0.13 -0.03
C SER A 199 9.29 1.18 1.00
N THR A 200 9.31 0.84 2.28
CA THR A 200 9.04 1.79 3.37
C THR A 200 10.13 2.85 3.48
N ALA A 201 11.41 2.48 3.34
CA ALA A 201 12.52 3.43 3.31
C ALA A 201 12.38 4.40 2.12
N ASN A 202 11.96 3.90 0.95
CA ASN A 202 11.64 4.71 -0.22
C ASN A 202 10.55 5.75 0.08
N ARG A 203 9.48 5.35 0.77
CA ARG A 203 8.44 6.28 1.24
C ARG A 203 9.02 7.42 2.07
N TRP A 204 9.88 7.08 3.05
CA TRP A 204 10.50 8.06 3.94
C TRP A 204 11.51 8.97 3.22
N LEU A 205 12.23 8.45 2.22
CA LEU A 205 13.10 9.25 1.38
C LEU A 205 12.31 10.34 0.62
N PHE A 206 11.21 9.97 -0.01
CA PHE A 206 10.35 10.96 -0.68
C PHE A 206 9.63 11.88 0.32
N ASN A 207 9.38 11.41 1.55
CA ASN A 207 8.84 12.25 2.60
C ASN A 207 9.80 13.37 2.96
N PHE A 208 11.07 13.03 3.18
CA PHE A 208 12.13 13.99 3.40
C PHE A 208 12.23 14.98 2.23
N LEU A 209 12.22 14.49 0.98
CA LEU A 209 12.25 15.35 -0.21
C LEU A 209 11.09 16.35 -0.20
N VAL A 210 9.86 15.89 0.00
CA VAL A 210 8.67 16.75 0.01
C VAL A 210 8.77 17.80 1.12
N ILE A 211 9.22 17.45 2.33
CA ILE A 211 9.35 18.40 3.43
C ILE A 211 10.39 19.49 3.11
N MET A 212 11.52 19.11 2.50
CA MET A 212 12.56 20.07 2.14
C MET A 212 12.17 20.98 0.97
N VAL A 213 11.49 20.45 -0.05
CA VAL A 213 11.14 21.20 -1.26
C VAL A 213 9.89 22.06 -1.07
N THR A 214 8.93 21.61 -0.26
CA THR A 214 7.61 22.27 -0.13
C THR A 214 7.68 23.75 0.25
N PRO A 215 8.44 24.18 1.29
CA PRO A 215 8.53 25.59 1.63
C PRO A 215 9.11 26.44 0.50
N VAL A 216 10.12 25.92 -0.21
CA VAL A 216 10.75 26.61 -1.34
C VAL A 216 9.76 26.72 -2.51
N ALA A 217 9.06 25.63 -2.83
CA ALA A 217 8.07 25.60 -3.91
C ALA A 217 6.88 26.53 -3.64
N LEU A 218 6.35 26.55 -2.41
CA LEU A 218 5.25 27.45 -2.05
C LEU A 218 5.65 28.92 -2.17
N ASN A 219 6.88 29.29 -1.81
CA ASN A 219 7.37 30.67 -1.95
C ASN A 219 7.69 31.07 -3.41
N THR A 220 8.06 30.12 -4.27
CA THR A 220 8.52 30.41 -5.63
C THR A 220 7.43 30.27 -6.68
N ILE A 221 6.69 29.15 -6.66
CA ILE A 221 5.68 28.81 -7.66
C ILE A 221 4.25 28.83 -7.11
N GLY A 222 4.08 28.97 -5.79
CA GLY A 222 2.79 29.16 -5.13
C GLY A 222 1.78 28.08 -5.50
N TRP A 223 0.60 28.52 -5.98
CA TRP A 223 -0.49 27.62 -6.37
C TRP A 223 -0.14 26.63 -7.48
N ARG A 224 0.86 26.94 -8.32
CA ARG A 224 1.31 26.01 -9.39
C ARG A 224 1.91 24.74 -8.81
N TYR A 225 2.34 24.75 -7.55
CA TYR A 225 2.83 23.54 -6.88
C TYR A 225 1.75 22.45 -6.79
N TYR A 226 0.48 22.82 -6.63
CA TYR A 226 -0.63 21.85 -6.61
C TYR A 226 -0.81 21.12 -7.95
N ILE A 227 -0.44 21.76 -9.08
CA ILE A 227 -0.48 21.12 -10.41
C ILE A 227 0.50 19.94 -10.46
N VAL A 228 1.69 20.07 -9.84
CA VAL A 228 2.68 18.98 -9.80
C VAL A 228 2.06 17.74 -9.12
N TYR A 229 1.41 17.94 -7.98
CA TYR A 229 0.71 16.86 -7.27
C TYR A 229 -0.49 16.32 -8.03
N ALA A 230 -1.25 17.18 -8.71
CA ALA A 230 -2.37 16.76 -9.55
C ALA A 230 -1.93 15.81 -10.67
N VAL A 231 -0.83 16.14 -11.36
CA VAL A 231 -0.28 15.32 -12.45
C VAL A 231 0.26 13.99 -11.93
N ILE A 232 1.02 14.00 -10.83
CA ILE A 232 1.55 12.76 -10.24
C ILE A 232 0.40 11.88 -9.71
N ALA A 233 -0.59 12.47 -9.05
CA ALA A 233 -1.78 11.76 -8.59
C ALA A 233 -2.61 11.21 -9.75
N ALA A 234 -2.66 11.88 -10.91
CA ALA A 234 -3.32 11.38 -12.12
C ALA A 234 -2.56 10.23 -12.78
N ALA A 235 -1.22 10.25 -12.71
CA ALA A 235 -0.38 9.17 -13.24
C ALA A 235 -0.55 7.86 -12.45
N MET A 236 -0.95 7.94 -11.18
CA MET A 236 -1.13 6.76 -10.33
C MET A 236 -2.27 5.83 -10.82
N PRO A 237 -3.52 6.28 -11.03
CA PRO A 237 -4.58 5.45 -11.63
C PRO A 237 -4.17 4.78 -12.94
N VAL A 238 -3.46 5.52 -13.80
CA VAL A 238 -2.96 5.00 -15.08
C VAL A 238 -1.96 3.87 -14.84
N THR A 239 -1.00 4.09 -13.95
CA THR A 239 0.04 3.09 -13.60
C THR A 239 -0.58 1.86 -12.97
N VAL A 240 -1.50 2.03 -12.03
CA VAL A 240 -2.24 0.94 -11.38
C VAL A 240 -3.08 0.17 -12.39
N TYR A 241 -3.73 0.87 -13.32
CA TYR A 241 -4.56 0.22 -14.32
C TYR A 241 -3.74 -0.74 -15.20
N PHE A 242 -2.57 -0.33 -15.67
CA PHE A 242 -1.76 -1.13 -16.59
C PHE A 242 -0.84 -2.15 -15.91
N PHE A 243 -0.32 -1.85 -14.73
CA PHE A 243 0.77 -2.64 -14.14
C PHE A 243 0.41 -3.39 -12.87
N PHE A 244 -0.68 -3.07 -12.17
CA PHE A 244 -0.96 -3.69 -10.86
C PHE A 244 -1.94 -4.85 -11.02
N PRO A 245 -1.53 -6.12 -10.75
CA PRO A 245 -2.47 -7.24 -10.67
C PRO A 245 -3.33 -7.12 -9.41
N GLU A 246 -4.56 -7.64 -9.50
CA GLU A 246 -5.47 -7.73 -8.35
C GLU A 246 -5.07 -8.89 -7.44
N THR A 247 -5.05 -8.63 -6.13
CA THR A 247 -4.59 -9.56 -5.09
C THR A 247 -5.71 -9.97 -4.12
N THR A 248 -6.85 -9.27 -4.13
CA THR A 248 -7.97 -9.58 -3.23
C THR A 248 -8.48 -11.01 -3.40
N GLY A 249 -8.70 -11.67 -2.25
CA GLY A 249 -9.30 -13.00 -2.19
C GLY A 249 -8.36 -14.14 -2.58
N ARG A 250 -7.09 -13.85 -2.90
CA ARG A 250 -6.07 -14.86 -3.24
C ARG A 250 -5.19 -15.17 -2.04
N ASN A 251 -4.78 -16.43 -1.92
CA ASN A 251 -3.76 -16.82 -0.95
C ASN A 251 -2.37 -16.32 -1.38
N LEU A 252 -1.44 -16.24 -0.43
CA LEU A 252 -0.10 -15.71 -0.72
C LEU A 252 0.69 -16.61 -1.67
N GLU A 253 0.47 -17.92 -1.59
CA GLU A 253 1.03 -18.94 -2.47
C GLU A 253 0.46 -18.82 -3.90
N GLU A 254 -0.84 -18.56 -4.03
CA GLU A 254 -1.49 -18.30 -5.31
C GLU A 254 -0.92 -17.06 -5.99
N ILE A 255 -0.70 -15.99 -5.23
CA ILE A 255 -0.10 -14.77 -5.75
C ILE A 255 1.31 -15.09 -6.27
N ASP A 256 2.08 -15.90 -5.55
CA ASP A 256 3.42 -16.30 -5.98
C ASP A 256 3.40 -17.10 -7.30
N LEU A 257 2.50 -18.10 -7.40
CA LEU A 257 2.30 -18.84 -8.65
C LEU A 257 1.80 -17.95 -9.79
N LEU A 258 0.92 -16.98 -9.49
CA LEU A 258 0.42 -16.03 -10.47
C LEU A 258 1.54 -15.19 -11.07
N PHE A 259 2.52 -14.76 -10.26
CA PHE A 259 3.70 -14.08 -10.78
C PHE A 259 4.64 -15.03 -11.51
N ARG A 260 4.78 -16.29 -11.10
CA ARG A 260 5.69 -17.24 -11.74
C ARG A 260 5.18 -17.73 -13.10
N GLU A 261 3.94 -18.16 -13.18
CA GLU A 261 3.30 -18.70 -14.38
C GLU A 261 2.92 -17.63 -15.42
N SER A 262 2.87 -16.35 -15.04
CA SER A 262 2.50 -15.32 -16.01
C SER A 262 3.53 -15.29 -17.16
N PRO A 263 3.09 -15.25 -18.43
CA PRO A 263 4.00 -15.38 -19.57
C PRO A 263 4.94 -14.18 -19.72
N SER A 264 4.56 -13.02 -19.20
CA SER A 264 5.41 -11.83 -19.13
C SER A 264 4.93 -10.90 -18.02
N TRP A 265 5.79 -9.97 -17.61
CA TRP A 265 5.43 -8.97 -16.59
C TRP A 265 4.24 -8.10 -17.03
N MET A 266 4.16 -7.69 -18.31
CA MET A 266 3.00 -6.96 -18.85
C MET A 266 1.72 -7.80 -18.92
N ALA A 267 1.85 -9.10 -19.14
CA ALA A 267 0.68 -10.00 -19.19
C ALA A 267 0.13 -10.33 -17.80
N THR A 268 0.91 -10.13 -16.72
CA THR A 268 0.52 -10.47 -15.35
C THR A 268 -0.83 -9.89 -14.94
N VAL A 269 -1.12 -8.64 -15.31
CA VAL A 269 -2.41 -8.00 -14.99
C VAL A 269 -3.58 -8.67 -15.70
N LYS A 270 -3.39 -9.07 -16.97
CA LYS A 270 -4.42 -9.78 -17.74
C LYS A 270 -4.60 -11.21 -17.20
N TYR A 271 -3.48 -11.89 -16.91
CA TYR A 271 -3.47 -13.24 -16.35
C TYR A 271 -4.18 -13.30 -14.99
N ALA A 272 -3.92 -12.32 -14.12
CA ALA A 272 -4.58 -12.18 -12.83
C ALA A 272 -6.12 -12.04 -12.91
N LYS A 273 -6.64 -11.49 -14.02
CA LYS A 273 -8.09 -11.36 -14.24
C LYS A 273 -8.72 -12.65 -14.77
N THR A 274 -7.97 -13.47 -15.52
CA THR A 274 -8.50 -14.68 -16.15
C THR A 274 -8.33 -15.92 -15.28
N ARG A 275 -7.36 -15.93 -14.36
CA ARG A 275 -7.13 -17.07 -13.46
C ARG A 275 -8.24 -17.12 -12.39
N PRO A 276 -8.96 -18.24 -12.22
CA PRO A 276 -9.92 -18.39 -11.14
C PRO A 276 -9.22 -18.25 -9.78
N ILE A 277 -9.98 -17.82 -8.78
CA ILE A 277 -9.53 -17.82 -7.38
C ILE A 277 -9.74 -19.25 -6.88
N ALA A 278 -8.68 -19.96 -6.50
CA ALA A 278 -8.85 -21.33 -6.03
C ALA A 278 -9.35 -21.30 -4.58
N MET A 279 -10.13 -22.30 -4.20
CA MET A 279 -10.56 -22.41 -2.81
C MET A 279 -9.37 -22.88 -1.95
N PRO A 280 -9.20 -22.40 -0.71
CA PRO A 280 -8.07 -22.78 0.14
C PRO A 280 -7.86 -24.30 0.31
N GLN A 281 -8.92 -25.10 0.15
CA GLN A 281 -8.88 -26.56 0.23
C GLN A 281 -8.28 -27.24 -1.00
N GLU A 282 -8.41 -26.65 -2.20
CA GLU A 282 -7.88 -27.23 -3.45
C GLU A 282 -6.35 -27.12 -3.53
N PHE A 283 -5.78 -26.09 -2.89
CA PHE A 283 -4.33 -25.88 -2.87
C PHE A 283 -3.57 -26.89 -2.00
N ASN A 284 -4.17 -27.31 -0.89
CA ASN A 284 -3.57 -28.32 -0.01
C ASN A 284 -3.63 -29.72 -0.65
N SER A 285 -4.62 -30.01 -1.51
CA SER A 285 -4.67 -31.28 -2.24
C SER A 285 -3.67 -31.33 -3.39
N GLU A 286 -3.51 -30.25 -4.16
CA GLU A 286 -2.51 -30.19 -5.26
C GLU A 286 -1.06 -30.27 -4.74
N LYS A 287 -0.78 -29.73 -3.55
CA LYS A 287 0.52 -29.91 -2.88
C LYS A 287 0.74 -31.36 -2.44
N GLY A 288 -0.31 -32.05 -2.00
CA GLY A 288 -0.26 -33.48 -1.65
C GLY A 288 0.04 -34.35 -2.87
N GLU A 289 -0.68 -34.15 -3.97
CA GLU A 289 -0.47 -34.92 -5.21
C GLU A 289 0.90 -34.67 -5.84
N ASN A 290 1.38 -33.42 -5.89
CA ASN A 290 2.72 -33.13 -6.43
C ASN A 290 3.87 -33.63 -5.54
N ALA A 291 3.66 -33.73 -4.22
CA ALA A 291 4.64 -34.33 -3.31
C ALA A 291 4.71 -35.86 -3.50
N ASP A 292 3.56 -36.53 -3.64
CA ASP A 292 3.49 -37.98 -3.90
C ASP A 292 4.11 -38.35 -5.26
N HIS A 293 4.00 -37.48 -6.26
CA HIS A 293 4.66 -37.68 -7.56
C HIS A 293 6.19 -37.50 -7.53
N LEU A 294 6.72 -36.78 -6.54
CA LEU A 294 8.17 -36.59 -6.37
C LEU A 294 8.81 -37.68 -5.48
N GLU A 295 8.04 -38.32 -4.60
CA GLU A 295 8.49 -39.48 -3.81
C GLU A 295 8.38 -40.81 -4.56
N GLY A 296 7.68 -40.84 -5.70
CA GLY A 296 7.47 -42.02 -6.55
C GLY A 296 8.39 -42.16 -7.77
N ALA A 297 9.42 -41.31 -7.92
CA ALA A 297 10.38 -41.33 -9.04
C ALA A 297 11.82 -41.45 -8.56
#